data_AF-A0AAQ0W4Q6-F1
#
_entry.id   AF-A0AAQ0W4Q6-F1
#
_cell.length_a   1.000
_cell.length_b   1.000
_cell.length_c   1.000
_cell.angle_alpha   90.00
_cell.angle_beta   90.00
_cell.angle_gamma   90.00
#
_symmetry.space_group_name_H-M   'P 1'
#
loop_
_entity.id
_entity.type
_entity.pdbx_description
1 polymer ?
#
loop_
_entity_poly.entity_id
_entity_poly.type
_entity_poly.pdbx_seq_one_letter_code
_entity_poly.pdbx_strand_id
1 'polypeptide(L)'
;MKTARIAGAALLALTVAGVAQAQKAPEQKPGFFRQLGKGLADTGKQMVGIKPQIAGKASGQGNSSIYTPISGAGKLPNLFKTDNHQTAQLGKLDWPRVAITFTEWSAALPCWTAEARIWTSPAASSVETFRSCADVPLTETDDLGETAELNQAALWKGRDTLNGIRVPPSKPNTGAQRSTGPNPPAQPFVVNVSRPGVADRAVDVSLRIAWVAGFIQTADLHPGPSGMLTPFKDTRLWIAGFKPDGNRDK
;
A
#
# COMPACT_ATOMS: atom_id res chain seq x y z
N MET A 1 28.08 73.88 -47.88
CA MET A 1 29.36 73.46 -48.48
C MET A 1 29.45 71.94 -48.43
N LYS A 2 29.79 71.32 -49.56
CA LYS A 2 29.99 69.88 -49.75
C LYS A 2 31.43 69.47 -49.38
N THR A 3 31.63 68.15 -49.29
CA THR A 3 32.88 67.35 -49.41
C THR A 3 33.76 67.22 -48.16
N ALA A 4 34.43 66.10 -47.85
CA ALA A 4 34.38 64.71 -48.35
C ALA A 4 35.18 63.77 -47.41
N ARG A 5 34.74 62.51 -47.37
CA ARG A 5 35.42 61.21 -47.14
C ARG A 5 36.93 61.19 -46.78
N ILE A 6 37.29 60.35 -45.81
CA ILE A 6 38.42 59.40 -45.90
C ILE A 6 38.02 58.07 -45.24
N ALA A 7 38.39 56.97 -45.90
CA ALA A 7 38.16 55.58 -45.55
C ALA A 7 39.21 55.03 -44.57
N GLY A 8 38.84 54.01 -43.80
CA GLY A 8 39.76 53.19 -43.02
C GLY A 8 39.15 51.82 -42.77
N ALA A 9 39.59 50.83 -43.53
CA ALA A 9 39.24 49.42 -43.34
C ALA A 9 40.07 48.82 -42.20
N ALA A 10 39.41 48.13 -41.28
CA ALA A 10 40.06 47.17 -40.39
C ALA A 10 39.15 45.94 -40.26
N LEU A 11 39.58 44.84 -40.90
CA LEU A 11 39.07 43.50 -40.68
C LEU A 11 39.46 43.06 -39.27
N LEU A 12 38.47 42.67 -38.46
CA LEU A 12 38.67 41.87 -37.26
C LEU A 12 37.68 40.70 -37.31
N ALA A 13 38.21 39.56 -37.75
CA ALA A 13 37.60 38.26 -37.54
C ALA A 13 37.65 37.95 -36.04
N LEU A 14 36.50 37.76 -35.40
CA LEU A 14 36.42 37.04 -34.14
C LEU A 14 35.48 35.85 -34.28
N THR A 15 36.08 34.72 -33.98
CA THR A 15 35.61 33.34 -33.97
C THR A 15 34.33 33.14 -33.17
N VAL A 16 33.42 32.34 -33.73
CA VAL A 16 32.29 31.73 -33.04
C VAL A 16 32.82 30.81 -31.93
N ALA A 17 32.47 31.10 -30.68
CA ALA A 17 32.42 30.11 -29.61
C ALA A 17 30.98 30.09 -29.11
N GLY A 18 30.24 29.05 -29.51
CA GLY A 18 28.87 28.83 -29.07
C GLY A 18 28.82 28.67 -27.56
N VAL A 19 28.15 29.59 -26.88
CA VAL A 19 27.61 29.30 -25.55
C VAL A 19 26.35 28.48 -25.76
N ALA A 20 26.53 27.16 -25.84
CA ALA A 20 25.44 26.24 -25.56
C ALA A 20 25.00 26.53 -24.12
N GLN A 21 23.89 27.25 -23.96
CA GLN A 21 23.16 27.26 -22.71
C GLN A 21 22.66 25.83 -22.53
N ALA A 22 23.42 25.05 -21.76
CA ALA A 22 22.93 23.81 -21.19
C ALA A 22 21.71 24.19 -20.37
N GLN A 23 20.51 24.00 -20.94
CA GLN A 23 19.29 23.91 -20.18
C GLN A 23 19.59 22.88 -19.10
N LYS A 24 19.71 23.34 -17.84
CA LYS A 24 19.72 22.45 -16.69
C LYS A 24 18.41 21.68 -16.79
N ALA A 25 18.47 20.48 -17.33
CA ALA A 25 17.42 19.49 -17.19
C ALA A 25 17.10 19.45 -15.69
N PRO A 26 15.81 19.39 -15.31
CA PRO A 26 15.45 19.23 -13.90
C PRO A 26 16.26 18.06 -13.36
N GLU A 27 16.96 18.31 -12.25
CA GLU A 27 17.79 17.34 -11.56
C GLU A 27 16.97 16.06 -11.39
N GLN A 28 17.29 15.02 -12.17
CA GLN A 28 16.58 13.74 -12.14
C GLN A 28 16.83 13.13 -10.77
N LYS A 29 15.91 13.35 -9.83
CA LYS A 29 15.92 12.64 -8.55
C LYS A 29 15.95 11.14 -8.86
N PRO A 30 16.99 10.42 -8.41
CA PRO A 30 16.98 8.97 -8.54
C PRO A 30 15.85 8.43 -7.68
N GLY A 31 15.05 7.52 -8.25
CA GLY A 31 13.93 6.88 -7.57
C GLY A 31 14.40 6.08 -6.37
N PHE A 32 13.49 5.82 -5.45
CA PHE A 32 13.79 5.14 -4.18
C PHE A 32 14.57 3.83 -4.40
N PHE A 33 14.16 3.00 -5.37
CA PHE A 33 14.82 1.72 -5.62
C PHE A 33 16.21 1.87 -6.26
N ARG A 34 16.44 2.92 -7.06
CA ARG A 34 17.77 3.27 -7.62
C ARG A 34 18.70 3.86 -6.58
N GLN A 35 18.19 4.66 -5.65
CA GLN A 35 18.97 5.18 -4.52
C GLN A 35 19.43 4.04 -3.61
N LEU A 36 18.55 3.07 -3.33
CA LEU A 36 18.93 1.83 -2.66
C LEU A 36 19.97 1.04 -3.48
N GLY A 37 19.79 0.92 -4.80
CA GLY A 37 20.70 0.16 -5.67
C GLY A 37 22.12 0.70 -5.83
N LYS A 38 22.35 2.01 -5.60
CA LYS A 38 23.71 2.58 -5.64
C LYS A 38 24.47 2.47 -4.31
N GLY A 39 23.79 2.16 -3.19
CA GLY A 39 24.40 2.09 -1.86
C GLY A 39 24.27 0.73 -1.15
N LEU A 40 23.37 -0.15 -1.60
CA LEU A 40 23.10 -1.44 -0.98
C LEU A 40 23.18 -2.54 -2.06
N ALA A 41 24.06 -3.52 -1.83
CA ALA A 41 24.07 -4.78 -2.57
C ALA A 41 22.70 -5.48 -2.48
N ASP A 42 22.42 -6.47 -3.32
CA ASP A 42 21.14 -7.18 -3.36
C ASP A 42 20.70 -7.72 -1.97
N THR A 43 21.64 -8.05 -1.09
CA THR A 43 21.41 -8.40 0.32
C THR A 43 20.72 -7.26 1.10
N GLY A 44 21.12 -6.01 0.88
CA GLY A 44 20.52 -4.85 1.52
C GLY A 44 19.11 -4.53 1.01
N LYS A 45 18.81 -4.81 -0.27
CA LYS A 45 17.44 -4.71 -0.82
C LYS A 45 16.50 -5.74 -0.19
N GLN A 46 17.00 -6.96 0.03
CA GLN A 46 16.28 -7.97 0.80
C GLN A 46 16.09 -7.55 2.27
N MET A 47 17.04 -6.83 2.87
CA MET A 47 16.89 -6.31 4.23
C MET A 47 15.82 -5.23 4.36
N VAL A 48 15.55 -4.44 3.30
CA VAL A 48 14.45 -3.46 3.24
C VAL A 48 13.16 -4.02 2.65
N GLY A 49 13.00 -5.35 2.68
CA GLY A 49 11.71 -5.96 2.38
C GLY A 49 11.36 -6.06 0.90
N ILE A 50 12.28 -5.74 -0.01
CA ILE A 50 11.98 -5.59 -1.44
C ILE A 50 12.77 -6.61 -2.28
N LYS A 51 12.08 -7.26 -3.20
CA LYS A 51 12.64 -8.14 -4.22
C LYS A 51 12.58 -7.39 -5.57
N PRO A 52 13.73 -7.02 -6.17
CA PRO A 52 13.74 -6.36 -7.46
C PRO A 52 13.17 -7.30 -8.54
N GLN A 53 12.29 -6.77 -9.40
CA GLN A 53 11.84 -7.51 -10.58
C GLN A 53 12.99 -7.57 -11.60
N ILE A 54 13.45 -8.78 -11.90
CA ILE A 54 14.38 -9.00 -13.02
C ILE A 54 13.59 -8.78 -14.30
N ALA A 55 14.03 -7.83 -15.13
CA ALA A 55 13.45 -7.54 -16.44
C ALA A 55 13.33 -8.85 -17.25
N GLY A 56 12.09 -9.28 -17.51
CA GLY A 56 11.80 -10.49 -18.29
C GLY A 56 10.86 -11.50 -17.62
N LYS A 57 10.51 -11.37 -16.34
CA LYS A 57 9.37 -12.10 -15.76
C LYS A 57 8.15 -11.19 -15.68
N ALA A 58 7.25 -11.33 -16.68
CA ALA A 58 5.90 -10.83 -16.56
C ALA A 58 5.29 -11.35 -15.25
N SER A 59 4.94 -10.44 -14.35
CA SER A 59 4.18 -10.76 -13.15
C SER A 59 2.80 -11.28 -13.56
N GLY A 60 2.52 -12.55 -13.25
CA GLY A 60 1.17 -13.08 -13.14
C GLY A 60 0.43 -13.36 -14.44
N GLN A 61 0.85 -14.40 -15.18
CA GLN A 61 -0.02 -15.06 -16.14
C GLN A 61 -0.96 -16.02 -15.37
N GLY A 62 -2.00 -15.43 -14.79
CA GLY A 62 -3.10 -16.10 -14.09
C GLY A 62 -4.05 -15.02 -13.60
N ASN A 63 -5.36 -15.18 -13.84
CA ASN A 63 -6.44 -14.20 -13.55
C ASN A 63 -6.59 -13.80 -12.05
N SER A 64 -5.57 -13.92 -11.20
CA SER A 64 -5.61 -13.56 -9.79
C SER A 64 -5.13 -12.13 -9.57
N SER A 65 -6.06 -11.20 -9.33
CA SER A 65 -5.75 -9.85 -8.82
C SER A 65 -5.93 -9.78 -7.31
N ILE A 66 -5.25 -8.85 -6.64
CA ILE A 66 -5.45 -8.58 -5.20
C ILE A 66 -6.91 -8.12 -4.94
N TYR A 67 -7.52 -7.44 -5.91
CA TYR A 67 -8.89 -6.94 -5.83
C TYR A 67 -9.58 -7.09 -7.18
N THR A 68 -10.58 -7.97 -7.24
CA THR A 68 -11.52 -8.07 -8.38
C THR A 68 -12.89 -7.60 -7.92
N PRO A 69 -13.41 -6.46 -8.37
CA PRO A 69 -14.74 -6.01 -7.97
C PRO A 69 -15.80 -7.00 -8.47
N ILE A 70 -16.80 -7.26 -7.62
CA ILE A 70 -17.98 -8.07 -7.95
C ILE A 70 -19.22 -7.17 -8.00
N SER A 71 -19.37 -6.29 -6.99
CA SER A 71 -20.47 -5.33 -6.91
C SER A 71 -20.10 -4.15 -6.02
N GLY A 72 -20.84 -3.04 -6.15
CA GLY A 72 -20.60 -1.81 -5.41
C GLY A 72 -19.77 -0.79 -6.18
N ALA A 73 -19.35 0.27 -5.50
CA ALA A 73 -18.79 1.46 -6.14
C ALA A 73 -17.27 1.42 -6.37
N GLY A 74 -16.57 0.38 -5.91
CA GLY A 74 -15.11 0.27 -6.08
C GLY A 74 -14.33 1.32 -5.28
N LYS A 75 -14.82 1.67 -4.08
CA LYS A 75 -14.26 2.70 -3.20
C LYS A 75 -13.11 2.21 -2.33
N LEU A 76 -13.00 0.90 -2.11
CA LEU A 76 -11.96 0.37 -1.22
C LEU A 76 -10.54 0.63 -1.73
N PRO A 77 -10.21 0.44 -3.03
CA PRO A 77 -8.85 0.68 -3.51
C PRO A 77 -8.38 2.11 -3.24
N ASN A 78 -7.20 2.22 -2.62
CA ASN A 78 -6.54 3.48 -2.22
C ASN A 78 -7.34 4.34 -1.23
N LEU A 79 -8.36 3.80 -0.55
CA LEU A 79 -9.21 4.53 0.39
C LEU A 79 -8.43 5.33 1.46
N PHE A 80 -7.33 4.76 1.97
CA PHE A 80 -6.49 5.37 3.01
C PHE A 80 -5.22 6.01 2.45
N LYS A 81 -4.93 5.86 1.15
CA LYS A 81 -3.62 6.22 0.55
C LYS A 81 -3.26 7.71 0.70
N THR A 82 -4.26 8.58 0.78
CA THR A 82 -4.06 10.03 0.91
C THR A 82 -3.99 10.51 2.36
N ASP A 83 -4.20 9.61 3.32
CA ASP A 83 -4.12 9.96 4.74
C ASP A 83 -2.69 10.25 5.16
N ASN A 84 -2.56 11.03 6.24
CA ASN A 84 -1.30 11.09 6.97
C ASN A 84 -1.14 9.78 7.77
N HIS A 85 -0.40 8.82 7.21
CA HIS A 85 -0.19 7.50 7.83
C HIS A 85 0.41 7.58 9.25
N GLN A 86 1.27 8.55 9.54
CA GLN A 86 1.79 8.73 10.90
C GLN A 86 0.68 9.11 11.89
N THR A 87 -0.24 9.98 11.47
CA THR A 87 -1.41 10.36 12.26
C THR A 87 -2.40 9.20 12.41
N ALA A 88 -2.59 8.44 11.32
CA ALA A 88 -3.41 7.23 11.30
C ALA A 88 -2.89 6.17 12.28
N GLN A 89 -1.59 5.87 12.23
CA GLN A 89 -0.91 4.94 13.13
C GLN A 89 -0.95 5.35 14.60
N LEU A 90 -1.09 6.64 14.88
CA LEU A 90 -1.32 7.13 16.24
C LEU A 90 -2.79 7.01 16.70
N GLY A 91 -3.68 6.45 15.85
CA GLY A 91 -5.11 6.31 16.13
C GLY A 91 -5.85 7.66 16.20
N LYS A 92 -5.30 8.70 15.54
CA LYS A 92 -5.84 10.06 15.57
C LYS A 92 -6.84 10.35 14.44
N LEU A 93 -6.90 9.49 13.42
CA LEU A 93 -7.93 9.57 12.38
C LEU A 93 -9.11 8.68 12.77
N ASP A 94 -10.32 9.21 12.65
CA ASP A 94 -11.53 8.44 12.99
C ASP A 94 -12.20 7.82 11.76
N TRP A 95 -12.09 8.43 10.57
CA TRP A 95 -12.76 8.00 9.33
C TRP A 95 -11.77 8.03 8.15
N PRO A 96 -12.07 7.33 7.03
CA PRO A 96 -13.11 6.31 6.88
C PRO A 96 -12.82 5.06 7.72
N ARG A 97 -13.80 4.18 7.88
CA ARG A 97 -13.66 2.88 8.58
C ARG A 97 -14.18 1.75 7.73
N VAL A 98 -13.60 0.56 7.82
CA VAL A 98 -13.90 -0.57 6.95
C VAL A 98 -14.05 -1.86 7.76
N ALA A 99 -15.24 -2.45 7.66
CA ALA A 99 -15.57 -3.75 8.23
C ALA A 99 -15.53 -4.81 7.13
N ILE A 100 -14.66 -5.81 7.23
CA ILE A 100 -14.53 -6.88 6.24
C ILE A 100 -15.28 -8.14 6.70
N THR A 101 -16.27 -8.58 5.93
CA THR A 101 -16.94 -9.86 6.14
C THR A 101 -16.59 -10.82 5.01
N PHE A 102 -16.03 -11.99 5.32
CA PHE A 102 -15.77 -13.00 4.30
C PHE A 102 -17.06 -13.76 3.97
N THR A 103 -17.53 -13.63 2.74
CA THR A 103 -18.80 -14.22 2.25
C THR A 103 -18.59 -15.55 1.53
N GLU A 104 -17.37 -15.83 1.07
CA GLU A 104 -16.94 -17.14 0.59
C GLU A 104 -15.50 -17.38 1.00
N TRP A 105 -15.26 -18.45 1.75
CA TRP A 105 -13.99 -18.67 2.43
C TRP A 105 -13.74 -20.15 2.71
N SER A 106 -12.46 -20.50 2.78
CA SER A 106 -11.95 -21.83 3.12
C SER A 106 -10.43 -21.76 3.19
N ALA A 107 -9.81 -22.55 4.06
CA ALA A 107 -8.34 -22.62 4.13
C ALA A 107 -7.72 -23.11 2.80
N ALA A 108 -8.45 -23.91 2.02
CA ALA A 108 -8.00 -24.47 0.75
C ALA A 108 -8.22 -23.54 -0.46
N LEU A 109 -9.03 -22.48 -0.33
CA LEU A 109 -9.29 -21.58 -1.46
C LEU A 109 -8.12 -20.61 -1.70
N PRO A 110 -7.69 -20.43 -2.97
CA PRO A 110 -6.67 -19.44 -3.32
C PRO A 110 -7.18 -18.00 -3.12
N CYS A 111 -8.49 -17.80 -3.27
CA CYS A 111 -9.13 -16.51 -3.17
C CYS A 111 -10.44 -16.60 -2.42
N TRP A 112 -10.72 -15.57 -1.64
CA TRP A 112 -11.95 -15.44 -0.88
C TRP A 112 -12.79 -14.29 -1.44
N THR A 113 -14.10 -14.41 -1.27
CA THR A 113 -15.03 -13.32 -1.53
C THR A 113 -15.26 -12.57 -0.24
N ALA A 114 -15.13 -11.24 -0.30
CA ALA A 114 -15.29 -10.36 0.84
C ALA A 114 -16.32 -9.27 0.54
N GLU A 115 -17.11 -8.93 1.55
CA GLU A 115 -17.93 -7.73 1.62
C GLU A 115 -17.19 -6.71 2.49
N ALA A 116 -16.92 -5.52 1.94
CA ALA A 116 -16.45 -4.37 2.70
C ALA A 116 -17.62 -3.44 2.99
N ARG A 117 -17.91 -3.20 4.27
CA ARG A 117 -18.74 -2.07 4.70
C ARG A 117 -17.85 -0.90 5.04
N ILE A 118 -17.93 0.15 4.24
CA ILE A 118 -17.14 1.37 4.36
C ILE A 118 -17.99 2.44 5.03
N TRP A 119 -17.64 2.78 6.26
CA TRP A 119 -18.22 3.86 7.03
C TRP A 119 -17.48 5.17 6.78
N THR A 120 -18.22 6.23 6.49
CA THR A 120 -17.68 7.60 6.30
C THR A 120 -18.06 8.53 7.45
N SER A 121 -19.01 8.10 8.29
CA SER A 121 -19.43 8.74 9.54
C SER A 121 -20.06 7.70 10.46
N PRO A 122 -20.47 8.03 11.69
CA PRO A 122 -21.17 7.09 12.58
C PRO A 122 -22.47 6.51 12.00
N ALA A 123 -23.10 7.20 11.03
CA ALA A 123 -24.41 6.85 10.48
C ALA A 123 -24.39 6.56 8.97
N ALA A 124 -23.34 6.95 8.25
CA ALA A 124 -23.25 6.77 6.80
C ALA A 124 -22.27 5.65 6.45
N SER A 125 -22.77 4.65 5.72
CA SER A 125 -21.94 3.59 5.15
C SER A 125 -22.36 3.20 3.74
N SER A 126 -21.43 2.59 3.01
CA SER A 126 -21.69 1.91 1.74
C SER A 126 -21.09 0.51 1.80
N VAL A 127 -21.62 -0.39 0.97
CA VAL A 127 -21.16 -1.77 0.86
C VAL A 127 -20.65 -2.03 -0.54
N GLU A 128 -19.56 -2.79 -0.63
CA GLU A 128 -19.09 -3.38 -1.88
C GLU A 128 -18.60 -4.81 -1.67
N THR A 129 -18.68 -5.61 -2.72
CA THR A 129 -18.22 -7.01 -2.72
C THR A 129 -17.14 -7.18 -3.76
N PHE A 130 -16.10 -7.92 -3.40
CA PHE A 130 -14.96 -8.17 -4.26
C PHE A 130 -14.32 -9.52 -3.92
N ARG A 131 -13.48 -10.01 -4.83
CA ARG A 131 -12.64 -11.18 -4.63
C ARG A 131 -11.20 -10.74 -4.35
N SER A 132 -10.57 -11.36 -3.37
CA SER A 132 -9.16 -11.14 -3.03
C SER A 132 -8.44 -12.48 -2.85
N CYS A 133 -7.25 -12.58 -3.40
CA CYS A 133 -6.45 -13.80 -3.44
C CYS A 133 -5.28 -13.71 -2.46
N ALA A 134 -5.12 -14.68 -1.58
CA ALA A 134 -4.15 -14.64 -0.50
C ALA A 134 -2.70 -14.91 -0.94
N ASP A 135 -2.45 -15.34 -2.17
CA ASP A 135 -1.10 -15.65 -2.65
C ASP A 135 -0.61 -14.69 -3.73
N VAL A 136 -1.40 -13.63 -4.02
CA VAL A 136 -0.97 -12.61 -4.99
C VAL A 136 0.17 -11.80 -4.39
N PRO A 137 1.28 -11.61 -5.12
CA PRO A 137 2.40 -10.80 -4.65
C PRO A 137 1.98 -9.35 -4.39
N LEU A 138 2.46 -8.79 -3.28
CA LEU A 138 2.32 -7.37 -2.99
C LEU A 138 3.45 -6.63 -3.69
N THR A 139 3.11 -5.57 -4.42
CA THR A 139 4.08 -4.77 -5.17
C THR A 139 3.94 -3.30 -4.81
N GLU A 140 5.07 -2.59 -4.83
CA GLU A 140 5.15 -1.15 -4.68
C GLU A 140 5.78 -0.56 -5.93
N THR A 141 5.24 0.56 -6.39
CA THR A 141 5.77 1.34 -7.50
C THR A 141 6.29 2.66 -6.95
N ASP A 142 7.55 2.99 -7.22
CA ASP A 142 8.14 4.26 -6.79
C ASP A 142 7.74 5.45 -7.68
N ASP A 143 8.24 6.62 -7.33
CA ASP A 143 8.00 7.89 -8.03
C ASP A 143 8.56 7.93 -9.46
N LEU A 144 9.47 7.03 -9.81
CA LEU A 144 10.00 6.86 -11.16
C LEU A 144 9.29 5.76 -11.96
N GLY A 145 8.27 5.10 -11.36
CA GLY A 145 7.53 4.03 -12.01
C GLY A 145 8.23 2.67 -11.95
N GLU A 146 9.32 2.53 -11.17
CA GLU A 146 9.94 1.23 -10.94
C GLU A 146 9.08 0.43 -9.96
N THR A 147 8.74 -0.81 -10.32
CA THR A 147 7.91 -1.70 -9.50
C THR A 147 8.75 -2.80 -8.87
N ALA A 148 8.57 -3.03 -7.58
CA ALA A 148 9.24 -4.10 -6.86
C ALA A 148 8.25 -4.88 -5.98
N GLU A 149 8.55 -6.16 -5.76
CA GLU A 149 7.71 -7.07 -4.98
C GLU A 149 8.16 -7.08 -3.52
N LEU A 150 7.22 -7.14 -2.57
CA LEU A 150 7.55 -7.38 -1.18
C LEU A 150 8.08 -8.80 -0.98
N ASN A 151 9.15 -8.93 -0.22
CA ASN A 151 9.71 -10.23 0.13
C ASN A 151 8.96 -10.89 1.31
N GLN A 152 9.33 -12.12 1.64
CA GLN A 152 8.69 -12.88 2.72
C GLN A 152 8.83 -12.23 4.10
N ALA A 153 9.93 -11.53 4.38
CA ALA A 153 10.11 -10.82 5.65
C ALA A 153 9.15 -9.64 5.78
N ALA A 154 8.95 -8.86 4.70
CA ALA A 154 7.97 -7.79 4.66
C ALA A 154 6.53 -8.30 4.77
N LEU A 155 6.20 -9.41 4.09
CA LEU A 155 4.89 -10.06 4.22
C LEU A 155 4.64 -10.55 5.65
N TRP A 156 5.63 -11.19 6.28
CA TRP A 156 5.55 -11.61 7.67
C TRP A 156 5.35 -10.40 8.60
N LYS A 157 6.09 -9.31 8.36
CA LYS A 157 5.96 -8.08 9.16
C LYS A 157 4.59 -7.42 8.98
N GLY A 158 4.01 -7.47 7.79
CA GLY A 158 2.64 -7.02 7.53
C GLY A 158 1.61 -7.83 8.32
N ARG A 159 1.75 -9.16 8.35
CA ARG A 159 0.89 -10.04 9.16
C ARG A 159 1.02 -9.76 10.65
N ASP A 160 2.26 -9.63 11.15
CA ASP A 160 2.57 -9.26 12.54
C ASP A 160 1.93 -7.91 12.90
N THR A 161 2.06 -6.92 12.02
CA THR A 161 1.46 -5.59 12.18
C THR A 161 -0.06 -5.68 12.33
N LEU A 162 -0.76 -6.36 11.41
CA LEU A 162 -2.22 -6.53 11.50
C LEU A 162 -2.65 -7.24 12.79
N ASN A 163 -1.99 -8.33 13.14
CA ASN A 163 -2.28 -9.09 14.35
C ASN A 163 -1.92 -8.35 15.64
N GLY A 164 -1.02 -7.37 15.57
CA GLY A 164 -0.59 -6.53 16.69
C GLY A 164 -1.55 -5.38 17.00
N ILE A 165 -2.46 -5.00 16.09
CA ILE A 165 -3.37 -3.88 16.29
C ILE A 165 -4.29 -4.15 17.49
N ARG A 166 -4.34 -3.18 18.41
CA ARG A 166 -5.24 -3.18 19.56
C ARG A 166 -5.97 -1.84 19.61
N VAL A 167 -7.28 -1.87 19.83
CA VAL A 167 -8.04 -0.64 20.04
C VAL A 167 -7.70 -0.07 21.43
N PRO A 168 -7.23 1.19 21.54
CA PRO A 168 -6.95 1.78 22.84
C PRO A 168 -8.19 1.81 23.73
N PRO A 169 -8.06 1.67 25.06
CA PRO A 169 -9.20 1.73 25.99
C PRO A 169 -10.01 3.03 25.91
N SER A 170 -9.39 4.12 25.46
CA SER A 170 -10.03 5.43 25.26
C SER A 170 -10.85 5.54 23.97
N LYS A 171 -10.86 4.52 23.11
CA LYS A 171 -11.58 4.50 21.82
C LYS A 171 -12.76 3.52 21.87
N PRO A 172 -13.93 3.88 21.31
CA PRO A 172 -15.08 2.98 21.23
C PRO A 172 -14.74 1.67 20.50
N ASN A 173 -15.11 0.54 21.10
CA ASN A 173 -14.94 -0.78 20.51
C ASN A 173 -16.03 -1.75 21.00
N THR A 174 -16.18 -2.88 20.31
CA THR A 174 -17.17 -3.92 20.63
C THR A 174 -16.59 -5.07 21.48
N GLY A 175 -15.41 -4.89 22.08
CA GLY A 175 -14.74 -5.91 22.88
C GLY A 175 -14.38 -7.14 22.04
N ALA A 176 -14.73 -8.32 22.53
CA ALA A 176 -14.51 -9.57 21.82
C ALA A 176 -15.45 -9.77 20.62
N GLN A 177 -16.62 -9.12 20.63
CA GLN A 177 -17.65 -9.32 19.62
C GLN A 177 -17.25 -8.67 18.30
N ARG A 178 -17.31 -9.44 17.21
CA ARG A 178 -17.12 -8.91 15.87
C ARG A 178 -18.31 -8.05 15.47
N SER A 179 -18.08 -7.04 14.64
CA SER A 179 -19.11 -6.06 14.29
C SER A 179 -18.99 -5.63 12.84
N THR A 180 -20.11 -5.46 12.17
CA THR A 180 -20.19 -4.73 10.89
C THR A 180 -20.54 -3.26 11.10
N GLY A 181 -20.79 -2.84 12.35
CA GLY A 181 -21.08 -1.47 12.75
C GLY A 181 -19.86 -0.55 12.62
N PRO A 182 -19.98 0.74 12.97
CA PRO A 182 -18.91 1.71 12.79
C PRO A 182 -17.71 1.52 13.73
N ASN A 183 -17.83 0.69 14.78
CA ASN A 183 -16.77 0.51 15.77
C ASN A 183 -16.14 -0.89 15.62
N PRO A 184 -14.79 -0.97 15.61
CA PRO A 184 -14.09 -2.23 15.53
C PRO A 184 -14.19 -3.01 16.84
N PRO A 185 -13.89 -4.31 16.81
CA PRO A 185 -13.61 -5.09 18.01
C PRO A 185 -12.23 -4.71 18.59
N ALA A 186 -12.00 -5.06 19.86
CA ALA A 186 -10.76 -4.73 20.59
C ALA A 186 -9.47 -5.25 19.92
N GLN A 187 -9.58 -6.36 19.19
CA GLN A 187 -8.51 -6.94 18.37
C GLN A 187 -8.99 -7.07 16.93
N PRO A 188 -8.75 -6.08 16.05
CA PRO A 188 -9.33 -6.02 14.70
C PRO A 188 -9.12 -7.25 13.80
N PHE A 189 -7.93 -7.86 13.82
CA PHE A 189 -7.58 -8.96 12.90
C PHE A 189 -7.43 -10.31 13.59
N VAL A 190 -7.43 -10.36 14.93
CA VAL A 190 -7.41 -11.62 15.67
C VAL A 190 -8.82 -12.22 15.64
N VAL A 191 -8.94 -13.36 14.98
CA VAL A 191 -10.20 -14.10 14.84
C VAL A 191 -10.07 -15.47 15.48
N ASN A 192 -11.08 -15.85 16.26
CA ASN A 192 -11.19 -17.19 16.79
C ASN A 192 -12.12 -18.00 15.89
N VAL A 193 -11.54 -18.83 15.03
CA VAL A 193 -12.27 -19.74 14.15
C VAL A 193 -11.87 -21.16 14.53
N SER A 194 -12.85 -22.06 14.69
CA SER A 194 -12.61 -23.42 15.14
C SER A 194 -11.84 -24.29 14.14
N ARG A 195 -11.64 -23.81 12.90
CA ARG A 195 -11.04 -24.58 11.82
C ARG A 195 -9.54 -24.27 11.65
N PRO A 196 -8.68 -25.30 11.56
CA PRO A 196 -7.25 -25.11 11.33
C PRO A 196 -6.97 -24.29 10.06
N GLY A 197 -6.01 -23.37 10.13
CA GLY A 197 -5.53 -22.59 8.99
C GLY A 197 -6.45 -21.47 8.49
N VAL A 198 -7.75 -21.46 8.85
CA VAL A 198 -8.68 -20.40 8.42
C VAL A 198 -8.30 -19.04 9.02
N ALA A 199 -7.87 -19.01 10.29
CA ALA A 199 -7.44 -17.77 10.94
C ALA A 199 -6.22 -17.17 10.20
N ASP A 200 -5.21 -17.99 9.94
CA ASP A 200 -4.01 -17.58 9.22
C ASP A 200 -4.32 -17.09 7.81
N ARG A 201 -5.18 -17.83 7.09
CA ARG A 201 -5.62 -17.48 5.75
C ARG A 201 -6.42 -16.18 5.74
N ALA A 202 -7.24 -15.94 6.76
CA ALA A 202 -7.99 -14.69 6.89
C ALA A 202 -7.06 -13.48 7.07
N VAL A 203 -5.96 -13.64 7.83
CA VAL A 203 -4.93 -12.60 7.97
C VAL A 203 -4.21 -12.39 6.64
N ASP A 204 -3.88 -13.45 5.91
CA ASP A 204 -3.25 -13.34 4.59
C ASP A 204 -4.12 -12.58 3.60
N VAL A 205 -5.41 -12.93 3.48
CA VAL A 205 -6.35 -12.20 2.62
C VAL A 205 -6.52 -10.76 3.11
N SER A 206 -6.60 -10.55 4.43
CA SER A 206 -6.73 -9.20 5.00
C SER A 206 -5.51 -8.32 4.73
N LEU A 207 -4.30 -8.88 4.69
CA LEU A 207 -3.10 -8.14 4.31
C LEU A 207 -3.18 -7.64 2.87
N ARG A 208 -3.73 -8.44 1.95
CA ARG A 208 -3.95 -8.07 0.56
C ARG A 208 -4.99 -6.96 0.43
N ILE A 209 -6.08 -7.08 1.19
CA ILE A 209 -7.13 -6.07 1.30
C ILE A 209 -6.58 -4.76 1.86
N ALA A 210 -5.81 -4.83 2.95
CA ALA A 210 -5.16 -3.68 3.58
C ALA A 210 -4.21 -2.97 2.61
N TRP A 211 -3.42 -3.74 1.85
CA TRP A 211 -2.52 -3.20 0.83
C TRP A 211 -3.28 -2.45 -0.26
N VAL A 212 -4.30 -3.08 -0.86
CA VAL A 212 -5.13 -2.45 -1.89
C VAL A 212 -5.83 -1.20 -1.37
N ALA A 213 -6.31 -1.22 -0.12
CA ALA A 213 -6.95 -0.08 0.49
C ALA A 213 -5.98 1.08 0.78
N GLY A 214 -4.67 0.86 0.67
CA GLY A 214 -3.65 1.79 1.14
C GLY A 214 -3.63 1.93 2.65
N PHE A 215 -4.19 0.97 3.41
CA PHE A 215 -4.19 0.97 4.88
C PHE A 215 -2.78 0.73 5.43
N ILE A 216 -2.00 -0.11 4.74
CA ILE A 216 -0.58 -0.35 4.99
C ILE A 216 0.19 -0.02 3.71
N GLN A 217 1.34 0.62 3.86
CA GLN A 217 2.34 0.86 2.81
C GLN A 217 3.72 0.35 3.26
N THR A 218 4.68 0.27 2.34
CA THR A 218 6.04 -0.20 2.65
C THR A 218 6.71 0.60 3.77
N ALA A 219 6.47 1.91 3.84
CA ALA A 219 6.97 2.77 4.89
C ALA A 219 6.44 2.40 6.30
N ASP A 220 5.31 1.70 6.38
CA ASP A 220 4.73 1.23 7.64
C ASP A 220 5.33 -0.13 8.07
N LEU A 221 5.97 -0.85 7.15
CA LEU A 221 6.55 -2.18 7.39
C LEU A 221 8.01 -2.11 7.86
N HIS A 222 8.65 -0.95 7.74
CA HIS A 222 10.05 -0.75 8.09
C HIS A 222 10.20 0.33 9.16
N PRO A 223 11.24 0.24 10.01
CA PRO A 223 11.55 1.34 10.92
C PRO A 223 11.79 2.61 10.10
N GLY A 224 11.18 3.72 10.53
CA GLY A 224 11.51 5.02 9.96
C GLY A 224 13.00 5.38 10.17
N PRO A 225 13.47 6.51 9.64
CA PRO A 225 14.87 6.95 9.77
C PRO A 225 15.40 6.97 11.22
N SER A 226 14.50 7.09 12.20
CA SER A 226 14.79 7.04 13.64
C SER A 226 15.01 5.64 14.21
N GLY A 227 14.88 4.57 13.41
CA GLY A 227 15.02 3.17 13.86
C GLY A 227 13.92 2.68 14.82
N MET A 228 13.01 3.57 15.24
CA MET A 228 11.89 3.22 16.11
C MET A 228 10.69 2.74 15.30
N LEU A 229 10.23 1.53 15.59
CA LEU A 229 8.90 1.06 15.18
C LEU A 229 7.86 1.73 16.08
N THR A 230 7.20 2.77 15.60
CA THR A 230 5.98 3.26 16.24
C THR A 230 4.94 2.14 16.17
N PRO A 231 4.30 1.77 17.30
CA PRO A 231 3.23 0.77 17.25
C PRO A 231 2.15 1.24 16.29
N PHE A 232 1.79 0.38 15.33
CA PHE A 232 0.71 0.64 14.38
C PHE A 232 -0.63 0.53 15.13
N LYS A 233 -1.28 1.66 15.41
CA LYS A 233 -2.56 1.73 16.16
C LYS A 233 -3.73 2.19 15.29
N ASP A 234 -3.60 2.20 13.97
CA ASP A 234 -4.76 2.44 13.12
C ASP A 234 -5.74 1.27 13.29
N THR A 235 -6.96 1.59 13.67
CA THR A 235 -8.02 0.63 14.02
C THR A 235 -9.20 0.73 13.06
N ARG A 236 -9.02 1.47 11.96
CA ARG A 236 -10.08 1.78 10.99
C ARG A 236 -10.37 0.64 10.02
N LEU A 237 -9.61 -0.46 10.01
CA LEU A 237 -9.87 -1.66 9.22
C LEU A 237 -9.91 -2.89 10.14
N TRP A 238 -10.90 -3.77 9.99
CA TRP A 238 -11.00 -4.99 10.80
C TRP A 238 -11.77 -6.11 10.10
N ILE A 239 -11.60 -7.33 10.62
CA ILE A 239 -12.41 -8.49 10.23
C ILE A 239 -13.70 -8.49 11.06
N ALA A 240 -14.82 -8.26 10.40
CA ALA A 240 -16.18 -8.22 10.94
C ALA A 240 -16.82 -9.61 11.06
N GLY A 241 -16.31 -10.62 10.35
CA GLY A 241 -16.73 -12.00 10.53
C GLY A 241 -16.68 -12.84 9.26
N PHE A 242 -17.30 -14.01 9.36
CA PHE A 242 -17.37 -15.03 8.31
C PHE A 242 -18.83 -15.44 8.14
N LYS A 243 -19.33 -15.42 6.90
CA LYS A 243 -20.69 -15.92 6.60
C LYS A 243 -20.71 -17.44 6.73
N PRO A 244 -21.59 -18.03 7.57
CA PRO A 244 -21.62 -19.49 7.77
C PRO A 244 -21.87 -20.30 6.49
N ASP A 245 -22.73 -19.79 5.61
CA ASP A 245 -23.08 -20.35 4.30
C ASP A 245 -21.95 -20.20 3.24
N GLY A 246 -20.99 -19.32 3.53
CA GLY A 246 -19.80 -19.08 2.71
C GLY A 246 -18.68 -20.11 2.87
N ASN A 247 -18.78 -21.02 3.84
CA ASN A 247 -17.74 -21.99 4.12
C ASN A 247 -17.63 -23.06 3.01
N ARG A 248 -16.43 -23.24 2.46
CA ARG A 248 -16.10 -24.25 1.43
C ARG A 248 -15.20 -25.39 1.92
N ASP A 249 -14.88 -25.47 3.22
CA ASP A 249 -14.13 -26.58 3.83
C ASP A 249 -15.01 -27.84 4.05
N LYS A 250 -15.90 -28.17 3.10
CA LYS A 250 -16.77 -29.36 3.19
C LYS A 250 -16.08 -30.60 2.69
#